data_AF-A0A376VAN9-F1
#
_entry.id   AF-A0A376VAN9-F1
#
_cell.length_a   1.000
_cell.length_b   1.000
_cell.length_c   1.000
_cell.angle_alpha   90.00
_cell.angle_beta   90.00
_cell.angle_gamma   90.00
#
_symmetry.space_group_name_H-M   'P 1'
#
loop_
_entity.id
_entity.type
_entity.pdbx_description
1 polymer ?
#
loop_
_entity_poly.entity_id
_entity_poly.type
_entity_poly.pdbx_seq_one_letter_code
_entity_poly.pdbx_strand_id
1 'polypeptide(L)'
;MHFSLMHILFNLLWWWYLGGAVEKRLGSGKLIVITLISALLSGYVQQKFSGPWFGGLSGVVYALMGYVWLRGERDPQSGIYLQTWVNYLALIWIVGRMVDLFGMSMANGAHIAGLAVGLAMAFVDSLNARKRK
;
A
#
# COMPACT_ATOMS: atom_id res chain seq x y z
N MET A 1 -13.04 -5.64 7.89
CA MET A 1 -13.08 -7.08 8.29
C MET A 1 -11.65 -7.60 8.34
N HIS A 2 -11.29 -8.37 9.36
CA HIS A 2 -10.00 -9.06 9.49
C HIS A 2 -10.24 -10.43 10.11
N PHE A 3 -9.46 -11.44 9.70
CA PHE A 3 -9.74 -12.86 9.99
C PHE A 3 -8.76 -13.52 10.97
N SER A 4 -7.78 -12.78 11.47
CA SER A 4 -6.89 -13.22 12.55
C SER A 4 -6.31 -12.01 13.28
N LEU A 5 -5.84 -12.22 14.51
CA LEU A 5 -5.19 -11.18 15.31
C LEU A 5 -3.94 -10.63 14.60
N MET A 6 -3.11 -11.52 14.06
CA MET A 6 -1.93 -11.12 13.29
C MET A 6 -2.33 -10.29 12.07
N HIS A 7 -3.40 -10.67 11.36
CA HIS A 7 -3.83 -9.94 10.16
C HIS A 7 -4.23 -8.49 10.48
N ILE A 8 -5.01 -8.26 11.54
CA ILE A 8 -5.41 -6.89 11.90
C ILE A 8 -4.23 -6.08 12.46
N LEU A 9 -3.42 -6.69 13.33
CA LEU A 9 -2.33 -5.99 14.00
C LEU A 9 -1.32 -5.45 12.98
N PHE A 10 -0.85 -6.28 12.06
CA PHE A 10 0.14 -5.85 11.07
C PHE A 10 -0.44 -4.90 10.03
N ASN A 11 -1.70 -5.10 9.61
CA ASN A 11 -2.34 -4.16 8.69
C ASN A 11 -2.46 -2.76 9.32
N LEU A 12 -2.89 -2.68 10.59
CA LEU A 12 -3.00 -1.40 11.28
C LEU A 12 -1.64 -0.78 11.58
N LEU A 13 -0.62 -1.59 11.91
CA LEU A 13 0.74 -1.10 12.12
C LEU A 13 1.29 -0.43 10.85
N TRP A 14 1.17 -1.11 9.70
CA TRP A 14 1.63 -0.57 8.43
C TRP A 14 0.81 0.64 7.99
N TRP A 15 -0.52 0.56 8.13
CA TRP A 15 -1.41 1.68 7.83
C TRP A 15 -1.11 2.90 8.70
N TRP A 16 -0.89 2.72 10.01
CA TRP A 16 -0.54 3.79 10.92
C TRP A 16 0.79 4.44 10.54
N TYR A 17 1.82 3.63 10.30
CA TYR A 17 3.15 4.14 10.00
C TYR A 17 3.22 4.83 8.62
N LEU A 18 2.77 4.14 7.56
CA LEU A 18 2.84 4.65 6.19
C LEU A 18 1.75 5.69 5.92
N GLY A 19 0.52 5.41 6.33
CA GLY A 19 -0.60 6.33 6.18
C GLY A 19 -0.39 7.60 6.99
N GLY A 20 0.10 7.50 8.23
CA GLY A 20 0.45 8.66 9.04
C GLY A 20 1.56 9.50 8.42
N ALA A 21 2.57 8.89 7.79
CA ALA A 21 3.60 9.62 7.04
C ALA A 21 3.02 10.36 5.83
N VAL A 22 2.15 9.69 5.05
CA VAL A 22 1.46 10.29 3.90
C VAL A 22 0.58 11.44 4.34
N GLU A 23 -0.26 11.27 5.34
CA GLU A 23 -1.16 12.31 5.85
C GLU A 23 -0.39 13.51 6.39
N LYS A 24 0.64 13.28 7.21
CA LYS A 24 1.43 14.36 7.82
C LYS A 24 2.17 15.22 6.79
N ARG A 25 2.63 14.63 5.68
CA ARG A 25 3.45 15.35 4.68
C ARG A 25 2.66 15.83 3.48
N LEU A 26 1.63 15.10 3.06
CA LEU A 26 0.87 15.35 1.83
C LEU A 26 -0.61 15.69 2.09
N GLY A 27 -1.05 15.67 3.35
CA GLY A 27 -2.40 15.98 3.78
C GLY A 27 -3.37 14.80 3.76
N SER A 28 -4.42 14.86 4.59
CA SER A 28 -5.44 13.81 4.73
C SER A 28 -6.15 13.49 3.41
N GLY A 29 -6.34 14.48 2.54
CA GLY A 29 -6.95 14.28 1.22
C GLY A 29 -6.20 13.26 0.36
N LYS A 30 -4.85 13.27 0.38
CA LYS A 30 -4.05 12.31 -0.35
C LYS A 30 -4.23 10.90 0.20
N LEU A 31 -4.21 10.75 1.53
CA LEU A 31 -4.44 9.46 2.19
C LEU A 31 -5.82 8.89 1.84
N ILE A 32 -6.87 9.71 1.90
CA ILE A 32 -8.24 9.30 1.54
C ILE A 32 -8.29 8.79 0.09
N VAL A 33 -7.72 9.53 -0.86
CA VAL A 33 -7.73 9.13 -2.27
C VAL A 33 -7.00 7.81 -2.50
N ILE A 34 -5.79 7.65 -1.94
CA ILE A 34 -5.04 6.39 -2.03
C ILE A 34 -5.89 5.24 -1.50
N THR A 35 -6.55 5.46 -0.37
CA THR A 35 -7.34 4.44 0.34
C THR A 35 -8.56 4.01 -0.43
N LEU A 36 -9.36 4.96 -0.90
CA LEU A 36 -10.59 4.67 -1.64
C LEU A 36 -10.28 3.99 -2.97
N ILE A 37 -9.32 4.52 -3.74
CA ILE A 37 -8.96 3.95 -5.05
C ILE A 37 -8.36 2.54 -4.88
N SER A 38 -7.41 2.37 -3.95
CA SER A 38 -6.80 1.06 -3.73
C SER A 38 -7.78 0.05 -3.15
N ALA A 39 -8.66 0.43 -2.22
CA ALA A 39 -9.68 -0.47 -1.69
C ALA A 39 -10.66 -0.95 -2.78
N LEU A 40 -11.14 -0.04 -3.63
CA LEU A 40 -12.06 -0.37 -4.73
C LEU A 40 -11.39 -1.25 -5.79
N LEU A 41 -10.20 -0.88 -6.26
CA LEU A 41 -9.52 -1.63 -7.33
C LEU A 41 -8.98 -2.97 -6.85
N SER A 42 -8.37 -3.02 -5.66
CA SER A 42 -7.92 -4.29 -5.09
C SER A 42 -9.09 -5.23 -4.79
N GLY A 43 -10.21 -4.70 -4.29
CA GLY A 43 -11.43 -5.47 -4.09
C GLY A 43 -12.04 -5.97 -5.40
N TYR A 44 -12.08 -5.13 -6.44
CA TYR A 44 -12.55 -5.51 -7.76
C TYR A 44 -11.71 -6.62 -8.40
N VAL A 45 -10.38 -6.52 -8.32
CA VAL A 45 -9.48 -7.56 -8.82
C VAL A 45 -9.66 -8.84 -8.02
N GLN A 46 -9.70 -8.76 -6.70
CA GLN A 46 -9.85 -9.93 -5.84
C GLN A 46 -11.16 -10.68 -6.10
N GLN A 47 -12.29 -9.98 -6.17
CA GLN A 47 -13.58 -10.64 -6.45
C GLN A 47 -13.59 -11.30 -7.83
N LYS A 48 -12.91 -10.70 -8.81
CA LYS A 48 -12.88 -11.21 -10.19
C LYS A 48 -12.15 -12.54 -10.31
N PHE A 49 -11.10 -12.75 -9.52
CA PHE A 49 -10.23 -13.93 -9.62
C PHE A 49 -10.44 -14.96 -8.51
N SER A 50 -11.04 -14.58 -7.38
CA SER A 50 -11.13 -15.48 -6.20
C SER A 50 -12.47 -15.38 -5.46
N GLY A 51 -13.45 -14.66 -6.02
CA GLY A 51 -14.79 -14.52 -5.43
C GLY A 51 -14.87 -13.49 -4.30
N PRO A 52 -16.08 -13.25 -3.76
CA PRO A 52 -16.35 -12.12 -2.86
C PRO A 52 -15.93 -12.37 -1.39
N TRP A 53 -15.51 -13.58 -1.04
CA TRP A 53 -15.19 -13.98 0.34
C TRP A 53 -13.78 -13.58 0.76
N PHE A 54 -13.51 -12.27 0.76
CA PHE A 54 -12.25 -11.69 1.17
C PHE A 54 -12.48 -10.43 2.02
N GLY A 55 -11.41 -9.93 2.62
CA GLY A 55 -11.47 -8.71 3.42
C GLY A 55 -10.15 -8.40 4.09
N GLY A 56 -9.97 -7.13 4.43
CA GLY A 56 -8.77 -6.64 5.09
C GLY A 56 -8.28 -5.36 4.46
N LEU A 57 -7.41 -4.66 5.19
CA LEU A 57 -6.77 -3.43 4.74
C LEU A 57 -5.52 -3.68 3.89
N SER A 58 -5.14 -4.94 3.70
CA SER A 58 -3.85 -5.31 3.10
C SER A 58 -3.66 -4.80 1.68
N GLY A 59 -4.70 -4.77 0.82
CA GLY A 59 -4.60 -4.13 -0.51
C GLY A 59 -4.23 -2.64 -0.42
N VAL A 60 -4.79 -1.92 0.56
CA VAL A 60 -4.46 -0.51 0.82
C VAL A 60 -3.05 -0.36 1.38
N VAL A 61 -2.63 -1.25 2.28
CA VAL A 61 -1.25 -1.26 2.80
C VAL A 61 -0.22 -1.44 1.68
N TYR A 62 -0.47 -2.33 0.72
CA TYR A 62 0.40 -2.51 -0.44
C TYR A 62 0.43 -1.27 -1.32
N ALA A 63 -0.69 -0.58 -1.48
CA ALA A 63 -0.72 0.71 -2.16
C ALA A 63 0.11 1.76 -1.44
N LEU A 64 0.02 1.85 -0.11
CA LEU A 64 0.85 2.76 0.69
C LEU A 64 2.34 2.41 0.59
N MET A 65 2.71 1.13 0.65
CA MET A 65 4.09 0.68 0.49
C MET A 65 4.64 1.11 -0.87
N GLY A 66 3.93 0.80 -1.96
CA GLY A 66 4.33 1.21 -3.31
C GLY A 66 4.40 2.72 -3.47
N TYR A 67 3.39 3.44 -2.96
CA TYR A 67 3.33 4.89 -3.06
C TYR A 67 4.50 5.56 -2.34
N VAL A 68 4.71 5.23 -1.06
CA VAL A 68 5.75 5.85 -0.24
C VAL A 68 7.13 5.52 -0.76
N TRP A 69 7.38 4.27 -1.16
CA TRP A 69 8.66 3.85 -1.70
C TRP A 69 9.01 4.60 -2.99
N LEU A 70 8.13 4.54 -4.00
CA LEU A 70 8.40 5.15 -5.29
C LEU A 70 8.44 6.68 -5.19
N ARG A 71 7.61 7.28 -4.34
CA ARG A 71 7.59 8.73 -4.13
C ARG A 71 8.90 9.21 -3.51
N GLY A 72 9.41 8.50 -2.50
CA GLY A 72 10.68 8.83 -1.87
C GLY A 72 11.87 8.71 -2.81
N GLU A 73 11.85 7.69 -3.68
CA GLU A 73 12.91 7.49 -4.67
C GLU A 73 12.90 8.56 -5.78
N ARG A 74 11.71 8.91 -6.30
CA ARG A 74 11.57 9.79 -7.47
C ARG A 74 11.49 11.28 -7.14
N ASP A 75 11.03 11.61 -5.94
CA ASP A 75 10.84 12.97 -5.44
C ASP A 75 11.24 13.06 -3.95
N PRO A 76 12.55 12.99 -3.62
CA PRO A 76 13.04 13.07 -2.23
C PRO A 76 12.64 14.36 -1.51
N GLN A 77 12.40 15.43 -2.27
CA GLN A 77 11.96 16.73 -1.72
C GLN A 77 10.52 16.73 -1.21
N SER A 78 9.73 15.69 -1.52
CA SER A 78 8.38 15.52 -0.95
C SER A 78 8.37 15.31 0.56
N GLY A 79 9.53 14.99 1.17
CA GLY A 79 9.63 14.66 2.59
C GLY A 79 8.98 13.33 2.98
N ILE A 80 8.50 12.57 1.98
CA ILE A 80 8.07 11.18 2.09
C ILE A 80 9.27 10.30 1.79
N TYR A 81 9.82 9.66 2.80
CA TYR A 81 10.87 8.66 2.64
C TYR A 81 10.71 7.60 3.73
N LEU A 82 11.07 6.37 3.40
CA LEU A 82 11.18 5.29 4.36
C LEU A 82 12.64 5.11 4.73
N GLN A 83 12.90 4.79 5.99
CA GLN A 83 14.21 4.31 6.39
C GLN A 83 14.50 3.00 5.64
N THR A 84 15.72 2.84 5.15
CA THR A 84 16.11 1.73 4.26
C THR A 84 15.74 0.35 4.82
N TRP A 85 15.88 0.14 6.13
CA TRP A 85 15.49 -1.13 6.77
C TRP A 85 13.97 -1.37 6.74
N VAL A 86 13.15 -0.32 6.79
CA VAL A 86 11.68 -0.44 6.67
C VAL A 86 11.29 -0.83 5.24
N ASN A 87 12.01 -0.36 4.22
CA ASN A 87 11.83 -0.83 2.84
C ASN A 87 12.11 -2.33 2.73
N TYR A 88 13.19 -2.83 3.33
CA TYR A 88 13.48 -4.26 3.34
C TYR A 88 12.42 -5.06 4.10
N LEU A 89 11.92 -4.58 5.24
CA LEU A 89 10.81 -5.22 5.93
C LEU A 89 9.52 -5.22 5.12
N ALA A 90 9.20 -4.13 4.42
CA ALA A 90 8.05 -4.09 3.51
C ALA A 90 8.23 -5.10 2.37
N LEU A 91 9.44 -5.24 1.81
CA LEU A 91 9.75 -6.21 0.77
C LEU A 91 9.60 -7.66 1.28
N ILE A 92 10.13 -7.95 2.47
CA ILE A 92 9.95 -9.26 3.14
C ILE A 92 8.46 -9.53 3.38
N TRP A 93 7.70 -8.51 3.79
CA TRP A 93 6.25 -8.63 3.99
C TRP A 93 5.51 -8.94 2.68
N ILE A 94 5.90 -8.26 1.59
CA ILE A 94 5.36 -8.47 0.24
C ILE A 94 5.65 -9.90 -0.23
N VAL A 95 6.93 -10.29 -0.24
CA VAL A 95 7.38 -11.60 -0.72
C VAL A 95 6.84 -12.72 0.15
N GLY A 96 6.96 -12.58 1.48
CA GLY A 96 6.53 -13.60 2.42
C GLY A 96 5.02 -13.86 2.36
N ARG A 97 4.23 -12.84 2.02
CA ARG A 97 2.80 -13.05 1.78
C ARG A 97 2.51 -13.71 0.44
N MET A 98 3.23 -13.35 -0.62
CA MET A 98 3.07 -13.98 -1.95
C MET A 98 3.35 -15.48 -1.93
N VAL A 99 4.33 -15.93 -1.13
CA VAL A 99 4.73 -17.34 -1.00
C VAL A 99 4.05 -18.06 0.18
N ASP A 100 2.99 -17.48 0.74
CA ASP A 100 2.18 -18.04 1.85
C ASP A 100 2.97 -18.44 3.11
N LEU A 101 4.07 -17.75 3.42
CA LEU A 101 4.89 -18.03 4.61
C LEU A 101 4.13 -17.83 5.93
N PHE A 102 2.97 -17.18 5.88
CA PHE A 102 2.18 -16.81 7.06
C PHE A 102 0.87 -17.60 7.21
N GLY A 103 0.62 -18.60 6.35
CA GLY A 103 -0.53 -19.50 6.45
C GLY A 103 -1.89 -18.81 6.44
N MET A 104 -2.01 -17.71 5.68
CA MET A 104 -3.21 -16.87 5.67
C MET A 104 -3.77 -16.81 4.25
N SER A 105 -4.98 -17.38 4.09
CA SER A 105 -5.74 -17.48 2.83
C SER A 105 -5.62 -16.25 1.92
N MET A 106 -5.43 -16.55 0.63
CA MET A 106 -4.81 -15.69 -0.37
C MET A 106 -5.75 -14.63 -0.93
N ALA A 107 -5.34 -13.38 -0.76
CA ALA A 107 -5.81 -12.25 -1.55
C ALA A 107 -4.67 -11.63 -2.38
N ASN A 108 -3.86 -12.49 -3.02
CA ASN A 108 -2.69 -12.06 -3.80
C ASN A 108 -3.09 -11.10 -4.93
N GLY A 109 -4.27 -11.29 -5.52
CA GLY A 109 -4.85 -10.36 -6.49
C GLY A 109 -5.06 -8.96 -5.91
N ALA A 110 -5.62 -8.88 -4.70
CA ALA A 110 -5.78 -7.60 -3.99
C ALA A 110 -4.44 -6.93 -3.71
N HIS A 111 -3.42 -7.69 -3.30
CA HIS A 111 -2.10 -7.18 -2.96
C HIS A 111 -1.36 -6.61 -4.18
N ILE A 112 -1.32 -7.35 -5.28
CA ILE A 112 -0.68 -6.91 -6.52
C ILE A 112 -1.40 -5.68 -7.09
N ALA A 113 -2.73 -5.71 -7.13
CA ALA A 113 -3.52 -4.57 -7.60
C ALA A 113 -3.30 -3.33 -6.72
N GLY A 114 -3.30 -3.50 -5.40
CA GLY A 114 -3.00 -2.43 -4.45
C GLY A 114 -1.63 -1.81 -4.69
N LEU A 115 -0.58 -2.64 -4.79
CA LEU A 115 0.78 -2.19 -5.06
C LEU A 115 0.87 -1.40 -6.37
N ALA A 116 0.25 -1.92 -7.45
CA ALA A 116 0.21 -1.26 -8.75
C ALA A 116 -0.46 0.12 -8.68
N VAL A 117 -1.57 0.24 -7.96
CA VAL A 117 -2.25 1.53 -7.71
C VAL A 117 -1.32 2.52 -7.00
N GLY A 118 -0.67 2.07 -5.92
CA GLY A 118 0.26 2.91 -5.16
C GLY A 118 1.42 3.44 -6.00
N LEU A 119 2.06 2.55 -6.77
CA LEU A 119 3.15 2.89 -7.68
C LEU A 119 2.67 3.86 -8.77
N ALA A 120 1.52 3.60 -9.40
CA ALA A 120 0.98 4.47 -10.43
C ALA A 120 0.69 5.89 -9.90
N MET A 121 0.07 6.00 -8.72
CA MET A 121 -0.22 7.27 -8.09
C MET A 121 1.06 8.05 -7.73
N ALA A 122 2.07 7.37 -7.17
CA ALA A 122 3.35 8.00 -6.86
C ALA A 122 4.07 8.47 -8.13
N PHE A 123 4.04 7.66 -9.19
CA PHE A 123 4.63 8.03 -10.47
C PHE A 123 4.01 9.32 -11.04
N VAL A 124 2.67 9.40 -11.08
CA VAL A 124 1.95 10.59 -11.55
C VAL A 124 2.27 11.81 -10.70
N ASP A 125 2.24 11.69 -9.37
CA ASP A 125 2.53 12.81 -8.49
C ASP A 125 3.99 13.29 -8.61
N SER A 126 4.95 12.37 -8.76
CA SER A 126 6.36 12.72 -8.99
C SER A 126 6.58 13.42 -10.34
N LEU A 127 5.84 13.07 -11.38
CA LEU A 127 5.89 13.80 -12.66
C LEU A 127 5.36 15.23 -12.51
N ASN A 128 4.25 15.40 -11.79
CA ASN A 128 3.66 16.72 -11.54
C ASN A 128 4.54 17.60 -10.65
N ALA A 129 5.23 17.01 -9.66
CA ALA A 129 6.18 17.73 -8.82
C ALA A 129 7.38 18.28 -9.62
N ARG A 130 7.89 17.51 -10.59
CA ARG A 130 8.97 17.97 -11.48
C ARG A 130 8.56 19.12 -12.38
N LYS A 131 7.31 19.15 -12.87
CA LYS A 131 6.79 20.24 -13.72
C LYS A 131 6.61 21.58 -12.97
N ARG A 132 6.60 21.56 -11.63
CA ARG A 132 6.43 22.76 -10.79
C ARG A 132 7.77 23.38 -10.37
N LYS A 133 8.89 22.72 -10.65
CA LYS A 133 10.25 23.25 -10.47
C LYS A 133 10.72 23.85 -11.78
#